data_AF-A0A2M7PUL4-F1
#
_entry.id   AF-A0A2M7PUL4-F1
#
_cell.length_a   1.000
_cell.length_b   1.000
_cell.length_c   1.000
_cell.angle_alpha   90.00
_cell.angle_beta   90.00
_cell.angle_gamma   90.00
#
_symmetry.space_group_name_H-M   'P 1'
#
loop_
_entity.id
_entity.type
_entity.pdbx_description
1 polymer ?
#
loop_
_entity_poly.entity_id
_entity_poly.type
_entity_poly.pdbx_seq_one_letter_code
_entity_poly.pdbx_strand_id
1 'polypeptide(L)' 'VNMTKEEYKKGKSTTINHFYEKLLLLKDTMNTATGKRLAEERHQFMLTFLETFFQEWEGKYSSLI' A
#
# COMPACT_ATOMS: atom_id res chain seq x y z
N VAL A 1 -3.30 2.35 -16.59
CA VAL A 1 -2.23 1.57 -17.28
C VAL A 1 -2.11 0.24 -16.54
N ASN A 2 -2.30 -0.90 -17.20
CA ASN A 2 -2.27 -2.22 -16.53
C ASN A 2 -0.84 -2.74 -16.43
N MET A 3 -0.11 -2.39 -15.38
CA MET A 3 1.13 -3.09 -15.03
C MET A 3 0.80 -4.39 -14.30
N THR A 4 1.47 -5.47 -14.69
CA THR A 4 1.25 -6.78 -14.09
C THR A 4 2.05 -6.91 -12.78
N LYS A 5 1.53 -7.68 -11.81
CA LYS A 5 2.22 -7.96 -10.52
C LYS A 5 3.67 -8.43 -10.68
N GLU A 6 4.00 -9.04 -11.82
CA GLU A 6 5.31 -9.57 -12.16
C GLU A 6 6.34 -8.48 -12.51
N GLU A 7 5.91 -7.34 -13.07
CA GLU A 7 6.81 -6.21 -13.37
C GLU A 7 7.25 -5.46 -12.12
N TYR A 8 6.41 -5.43 -11.07
CA TYR A 8 6.76 -4.85 -9.77
C TYR A 8 7.91 -5.59 -9.06
N LYS A 9 8.09 -6.88 -9.31
CA LYS A 9 9.04 -7.74 -8.59
C LYS A 9 10.52 -7.59 -9.00
N LYS A 10 10.82 -6.98 -10.15
CA LYS A 10 12.16 -7.10 -10.78
C LYS A 10 13.09 -5.88 -10.66
N GLY A 11 12.62 -4.71 -10.24
CA GLY A 11 13.44 -3.51 -10.10
C GLY A 11 13.70 -3.14 -8.64
N LYS A 12 14.92 -2.66 -8.31
CA LYS A 12 15.32 -2.04 -7.02
C LYS A 12 14.12 -1.70 -6.12
N SER A 13 13.98 -2.40 -4.97
CA SER A 13 12.83 -2.27 -4.07
C SER A 13 12.47 -0.80 -3.85
N THR A 14 11.37 -0.38 -4.49
CA THR A 14 10.84 0.97 -4.34
C THR A 14 10.16 1.07 -2.97
N THR A 15 10.05 2.27 -2.43
CA THR A 15 9.31 2.48 -1.17
C THR A 15 7.90 1.90 -1.24
N ILE A 16 7.24 1.97 -2.41
CA ILE A 16 5.92 1.38 -2.64
C ILE A 16 5.94 -0.15 -2.59
N ASN A 17 6.96 -0.81 -3.15
CA ASN A 17 7.10 -2.26 -3.02
C ASN A 17 7.23 -2.69 -1.55
N HIS A 18 7.91 -1.90 -0.73
CA HIS A 18 8.06 -2.20 0.70
C HIS A 18 6.71 -2.23 1.46
N PHE A 19 5.72 -1.45 1.02
CA PHE A 19 4.37 -1.54 1.59
C PHE A 19 3.79 -2.94 1.37
N TYR A 20 3.86 -3.47 0.15
CA TYR A 20 3.29 -4.78 -0.19
C TYR A 20 4.12 -5.95 0.33
N GLU A 21 5.45 -5.85 0.29
CA GLU A 21 6.34 -6.92 0.73
C GLU A 21 6.38 -7.08 2.25
N LYS A 22 6.06 -6.02 3.01
CA LYS A 22 6.21 -6.02 4.47
C LYS A 22 5.08 -5.33 5.20
N LEU A 23 4.90 -4.03 5.00
CA LEU A 23 4.08 -3.22 5.92
C LEU A 23 2.62 -3.68 5.96
N LEU A 24 2.05 -4.05 4.82
CA LEU A 24 0.68 -4.53 4.72
C LEU A 24 0.50 -5.93 5.33
N LEU A 25 1.56 -6.72 5.48
CA LEU A 25 1.52 -8.05 6.09
C LEU A 25 1.58 -8.00 7.63
N LEU A 26 2.03 -6.89 8.22
CA LEU A 26 2.30 -6.80 9.65
C LEU A 26 1.06 -7.03 10.52
N LYS A 27 -0.15 -6.68 10.03
CA LYS A 27 -1.39 -6.84 10.80
C LYS A 27 -1.66 -8.28 11.23
N ASP A 28 -1.28 -9.24 10.38
CA ASP A 28 -1.50 -10.67 10.63
C ASP A 28 -0.43 -11.28 11.54
N THR A 29 0.73 -10.61 11.64
CA THR A 29 1.88 -11.06 12.45
C THR A 29 1.86 -10.56 13.89
N MET A 30 0.86 -9.78 14.29
CA MET A 30 0.78 -9.23 15.64
C MET A 30 0.51 -10.34 16.68
N ASN A 31 1.25 -10.29 17.79
CA ASN A 31 1.19 -11.35 18.82
C ASN A 31 0.01 -11.23 19.79
N THR A 32 -0.55 -10.03 19.98
CA THR A 32 -1.63 -9.78 20.94
C THR A 32 -2.93 -9.39 20.23
N ALA A 33 -4.06 -9.69 20.84
CA ALA A 33 -5.38 -9.31 20.31
C ALA A 33 -5.50 -7.77 20.14
N THR A 34 -5.03 -7.00 21.12
CA THR A 34 -4.99 -5.54 21.05
C THR A 34 -4.07 -5.05 19.92
N GLY A 35 -2.91 -5.70 19.74
CA GLY A 35 -1.98 -5.39 18.67
C GLY A 35 -2.59 -5.63 17.28
N LYS A 36 -3.29 -6.76 17.10
CA LYS A 36 -4.03 -7.06 15.86
C LYS A 36 -5.09 -6.00 15.55
N ARG A 37 -5.90 -5.61 16.54
CA ARG A 37 -6.92 -4.56 16.36
C ARG A 37 -6.31 -3.23 15.91
N LEU A 38 -5.27 -2.76 16.60
CA LEU A 38 -4.60 -1.51 16.24
C LEU A 38 -3.89 -1.59 14.88
N ALA A 39 -3.34 -2.76 14.54
CA ALA A 39 -2.67 -2.96 13.27
C ALA A 39 -3.66 -2.99 12.08
N GLU A 40 -4.89 -3.46 12.28
CA GLU A 40 -5.94 -3.38 11.25
C GLU A 40 -6.30 -1.91 10.95
N GLU A 41 -6.52 -1.08 11.99
CA GLU A 41 -6.79 0.35 11.81
C GLU A 41 -5.66 1.06 11.02
N ARG A 42 -4.40 0.75 11.36
CA ARG A 42 -3.22 1.28 10.64
C ARG A 42 -3.08 0.72 9.23
N HIS A 43 -3.45 -0.54 9.01
CA HIS A 43 -3.44 -1.16 7.70
C HIS A 43 -4.41 -0.45 6.76
N GLN A 44 -5.64 -0.16 7.23
CA GLN A 44 -6.62 0.59 6.44
C GLN A 44 -6.10 1.98 6.06
N PHE A 45 -5.47 2.70 7.00
CA PHE A 45 -4.84 3.98 6.69
C PHE A 45 -3.77 3.88 5.59
N MET A 46 -2.92 2.85 5.64
CA MET A 46 -1.92 2.63 4.59
C MET A 46 -2.54 2.32 3.22
N LEU A 47 -3.65 1.59 3.17
CA LEU A 47 -4.37 1.33 1.92
C LEU A 47 -4.95 2.63 1.34
N THR A 48 -5.58 3.46 2.16
CA THR A 48 -6.10 4.77 1.73
C THR A 48 -4.97 5.66 1.21
N PHE A 49 -3.82 5.71 1.90
CA PHE A 49 -2.66 6.45 1.43
C PHE A 49 -2.18 5.98 0.05
N LEU A 50 -2.05 4.66 -0.15
CA LEU A 50 -1.62 4.09 -1.43
C LEU A 50 -2.63 4.42 -2.54
N GLU A 51 -3.92 4.35 -2.26
CA GLU A 51 -4.97 4.73 -3.21
C GLU A 51 -4.81 6.19 -3.67
N THR A 52 -4.73 7.13 -2.72
CA THR A 52 -4.52 8.55 -3.03
C THR A 52 -3.22 8.76 -3.82
N PHE A 53 -2.12 8.12 -3.40
CA PHE A 53 -0.85 8.20 -4.10
C PHE A 53 -0.94 7.75 -5.56
N PHE A 54 -1.61 6.62 -5.85
CA PHE A 54 -1.75 6.14 -7.23
C PHE A 54 -2.70 7.02 -8.06
N GLN A 55 -3.75 7.57 -7.45
CA GLN A 55 -4.63 8.51 -8.13
C GLN A 55 -3.89 9.80 -8.53
N GLU A 56 -3.04 10.32 -7.64
CA GLU A 56 -2.16 11.46 -7.92
C GLU A 56 -1.12 11.11 -9.00
N TRP A 57 -0.48 9.95 -8.88
CA TRP A 57 0.54 9.49 -9.82
C TRP A 57 0.00 9.30 -11.25
N GLU A 58 -1.20 8.74 -11.39
CA GLU A 58 -1.86 8.56 -12.69
C GLU A 58 -2.49 9.87 -13.23
N GLY A 59 -2.40 10.98 -12.49
CA GLY A 59 -2.97 12.27 -12.88
C GLY A 59 -4.50 12.26 -12.93
N LYS A 60 -5.17 11.36 -12.19
CA LYS A 60 -6.65 11.23 -12.20
C LYS A 60 -7.39 12.44 -11.64
N TYR A 61 -6.69 13.35 -10.96
CA TYR A 61 -7.21 14.64 -10.52
C TYR A 61 -7.14 15.74 -11.60
N SER A 62 -6.46 15.48 -12.73
CA SER A 62 -6.24 16.47 -13.79
C SER A 62 -7.47 16.78 -14.65
N SER A 63 -8.61 16.11 -14.45
CA SER A 63 -9.86 16.40 -15.16
C SER A 63 -10.77 17.41 -14.44
N LEU A 64 -10.31 18.00 -13.33
CA LEU A 64 -11.05 19.00 -12.55
C LEU A 64 -10.40 20.40 -12.58
N ILE A 65 -9.46 20.62 -13.50
CA ILE A 65 -8.84 21.92 -13.80
C ILE A 65 -8.78 22.13 -15.31
#